data_AF-A0A913ZUA3-F1
#
_entry.id   AF-A0A913ZUA3-F1
#
_cell.length_a   1.000
_cell.length_b   1.000
_cell.length_c   1.000
_cell.angle_alpha   90.00
_cell.angle_beta   90.00
_cell.angle_gamma   90.00
#
_symmetry.space_group_name_H-M   'P 1'
#
loop_
_entity.id
_entity.type
_entity.pdbx_description
1 polymer ?
#
loop_
_entity_poly.entity_id
_entity_poly.type
_entity_poly.pdbx_seq_one_letter_code
_entity_poly.pdbx_strand_id
1 'polypeptide(L)'
;MDCDHFLCQECQKAHGRMTAMKSHKIYTLAELRSGEIVYKSKLREEVPKCDEHPDQNLNVYCNSCEQVICTTCSVLDHEKHSLTGLPEAVEKCKKKVTEMVQNSERRKTELSTTIEEMLKSRKDLDTMFANTQKKISKKAQQEITKLKQEVAKIKKEEQKLLKETNTIYEDKLKAFEAVQATNRKEVTQTEHKLEEVNQLMNQASCKRMDNIAIHQYGRNIEPSL
;
A
#
# COMPACT_ATOMS: atom_id res chain seq x y z
N MET A 1 -33.22 -64.20 6.39
CA MET A 1 -33.71 -62.97 7.05
C MET A 1 -35.00 -63.37 7.73
N ASP A 2 -34.97 -63.47 9.06
CA ASP A 2 -36.04 -64.14 9.82
C ASP A 2 -37.16 -63.17 10.25
N CYS A 3 -36.94 -61.85 10.14
CA CYS A 3 -37.95 -60.80 10.33
C CYS A 3 -37.54 -59.52 9.57
N ASP A 4 -38.51 -58.83 8.96
CA ASP A 4 -38.30 -57.63 8.12
C ASP A 4 -39.00 -56.37 8.67
N HIS A 5 -39.06 -56.21 10.00
CA HIS A 5 -39.77 -55.11 10.65
C HIS A 5 -38.81 -54.04 11.19
N PHE A 6 -39.14 -52.78 10.92
CA PHE A 6 -38.51 -51.64 11.60
C PHE A 6 -39.13 -51.46 12.98
N LEU A 7 -38.33 -51.66 14.02
CA LEU A 7 -38.78 -51.63 15.41
C LEU A 7 -38.34 -50.33 16.08
N CYS A 8 -39.25 -49.65 16.76
CA CYS A 8 -38.87 -48.66 17.76
C CYS A 8 -38.28 -49.37 19.01
N GLN A 9 -37.70 -48.61 19.93
CA GLN A 9 -37.03 -49.15 21.11
C GLN A 9 -37.94 -50.06 21.97
N GLU A 10 -39.20 -49.70 22.14
CA GLU A 10 -40.16 -50.50 22.91
C GLU A 10 -40.56 -51.78 22.17
N CYS A 11 -40.75 -51.69 20.85
CA CYS A 11 -41.02 -52.85 20.01
C CYS A 11 -39.83 -53.81 19.98
N GLN A 12 -38.59 -53.33 20.00
CA GLN A 12 -37.39 -54.17 20.10
C GLN A 12 -37.39 -55.02 21.37
N LYS A 13 -37.71 -54.40 22.53
CA LYS A 13 -37.79 -55.10 23.82
C LYS A 13 -38.92 -56.13 23.84
N ALA A 14 -40.08 -55.79 23.27
CA ALA A 14 -41.18 -56.74 23.12
C ALA A 14 -40.78 -57.92 22.22
N HIS A 15 -40.14 -57.64 21.10
CA HIS A 15 -39.69 -58.62 20.12
C HIS A 15 -38.67 -59.60 20.73
N GLY A 16 -37.70 -59.13 21.52
CA GLY A 16 -36.74 -60.00 22.21
C GLY A 16 -37.34 -60.88 23.33
N ARG A 17 -38.51 -60.52 23.87
CA ARG A 17 -39.21 -61.31 24.91
C ARG A 17 -39.99 -62.49 24.32
N MET A 18 -40.36 -62.44 23.05
CA MET A 18 -41.11 -63.49 22.38
C MET A 18 -40.22 -64.70 22.12
N THR A 19 -40.61 -65.88 22.62
CA THR A 19 -39.82 -67.12 22.48
C THR A 19 -39.46 -67.43 21.03
N ALA A 20 -40.38 -67.21 20.09
CA ALA A 20 -40.18 -67.44 18.66
C ALA A 20 -39.13 -66.50 18.02
N MET A 21 -38.86 -65.35 18.64
CA MET A 21 -38.03 -64.28 18.09
C MET A 21 -36.68 -64.17 18.80
N LYS A 22 -36.39 -65.04 19.79
CA LYS A 22 -35.14 -65.01 20.57
C LYS A 22 -33.89 -65.28 19.73
N SER A 23 -34.02 -66.00 18.63
CA SER A 23 -32.95 -66.25 17.67
C SER A 23 -32.80 -65.14 16.62
N HIS A 24 -33.73 -64.16 16.57
CA HIS A 24 -33.67 -63.12 15.56
C HIS A 24 -32.59 -62.10 15.91
N LYS A 25 -31.67 -61.89 14.96
CA LYS A 25 -30.63 -60.87 15.08
C LYS A 25 -31.18 -59.51 14.66
N ILE A 26 -31.19 -58.56 15.59
CA ILE A 26 -31.65 -57.19 15.38
C ILE A 26 -30.44 -56.32 15.09
N TYR A 27 -30.55 -55.50 14.04
CA TYR A 27 -29.51 -54.57 13.62
C TYR A 27 -30.00 -53.13 13.71
N THR A 28 -29.10 -52.21 14.02
CA THR A 28 -29.38 -50.78 14.09
C THR A 28 -29.34 -50.12 12.71
N LEU A 29 -30.00 -48.97 12.57
CA LEU A 29 -29.92 -48.17 11.34
C LEU A 29 -28.51 -47.66 11.04
N ALA A 30 -27.65 -47.49 12.06
CA ALA A 30 -26.26 -47.09 11.88
C ALA A 30 -25.44 -48.20 11.22
N GLU A 31 -25.56 -49.44 11.71
CA GLU A 31 -24.90 -50.61 11.11
C GLU A 31 -25.44 -50.93 9.70
N LEU A 32 -26.69 -50.57 9.42
CA LEU A 32 -27.23 -50.66 8.05
C LEU A 32 -26.61 -49.60 7.13
N ARG A 33 -26.40 -48.38 7.62
CA ARG A 33 -25.82 -47.26 6.86
C ARG A 33 -24.32 -47.40 6.65
N SER A 34 -23.61 -48.08 7.55
CA SER A 34 -22.17 -48.37 7.40
C SER A 34 -21.88 -49.32 6.23
N GLY A 35 -22.88 -50.08 5.77
CA GLY A 35 -22.75 -51.08 4.72
C GLY A 35 -22.16 -52.41 5.21
N GLU A 36 -21.93 -52.56 6.52
CA GLU A 36 -21.47 -53.81 7.15
C GLU A 36 -22.54 -54.92 7.07
N ILE A 37 -23.81 -54.53 6.92
CA ILE A 37 -24.94 -55.44 6.80
C ILE A 37 -25.66 -55.20 5.48
N VAL A 38 -25.75 -56.24 4.66
CA VAL A 38 -26.53 -56.22 3.43
C VAL A 38 -27.98 -56.58 3.73
N TYR A 39 -28.83 -55.57 3.89
CA TYR A 39 -30.27 -55.74 3.98
C TYR A 39 -30.87 -55.97 2.59
N LYS A 40 -31.34 -57.20 2.35
CA LYS A 40 -32.09 -57.58 1.14
C LYS A 40 -33.57 -57.64 1.50
N SER A 41 -34.29 -56.54 1.30
CA SER A 41 -35.76 -56.57 1.39
C SER A 41 -36.32 -57.42 0.25
N LYS A 42 -37.35 -58.22 0.52
CA LYS A 42 -38.09 -58.96 -0.53
C LYS A 42 -38.68 -58.02 -1.59
N LEU A 43 -39.06 -56.79 -1.21
CA LEU A 43 -39.52 -55.74 -2.13
C LEU A 43 -38.41 -55.23 -3.08
N ARG A 44 -37.13 -55.46 -2.73
CA ARG A 44 -35.97 -55.07 -3.55
C ARG A 44 -35.50 -56.21 -4.46
N GLU A 45 -36.05 -57.42 -4.30
CA GLU A 45 -35.77 -58.58 -5.15
C GLU A 45 -36.71 -58.65 -6.36
N GLU A 46 -37.80 -57.88 -6.37
CA GLU A 46 -38.67 -57.77 -7.54
C GLU A 46 -37.95 -57.00 -8.64
N VAL A 47 -37.44 -57.75 -9.63
CA VAL A 47 -36.92 -57.17 -10.87
C VAL A 47 -38.07 -56.41 -11.52
N PRO A 48 -37.92 -55.10 -11.80
CA PRO A 48 -38.96 -54.30 -12.41
C PRO A 48 -39.53 -55.00 -13.65
N LYS A 49 -40.86 -55.07 -13.73
CA LYS A 49 -41.57 -55.61 -14.88
C LYS A 49 -41.76 -54.55 -15.95
N CYS A 50 -41.90 -54.98 -17.19
CA CYS A 50 -42.22 -54.07 -18.28
C CYS A 50 -43.71 -53.72 -18.25
N ASP A 51 -44.03 -52.43 -18.42
CA ASP A 51 -45.42 -51.96 -18.41
C ASP A 51 -46.25 -52.55 -19.56
N GLU A 52 -45.66 -52.65 -20.76
CA GLU A 52 -46.29 -53.25 -21.95
C GLU A 52 -46.28 -54.79 -21.93
N HIS A 53 -45.34 -55.38 -21.18
CA HIS A 53 -45.15 -56.83 -21.09
C HIS A 53 -45.02 -57.27 -19.62
N PRO A 54 -46.12 -57.33 -18.85
CA PRO A 54 -46.09 -57.51 -17.39
C PRO A 54 -45.39 -58.80 -16.92
N ASP A 55 -45.35 -59.83 -17.77
CA ASP A 55 -44.67 -61.10 -17.46
C ASP A 55 -43.14 -61.00 -17.60
N GLN A 56 -42.63 -60.02 -18.35
CA GLN A 56 -41.21 -59.88 -18.68
C GLN A 56 -40.48 -58.91 -17.74
N ASN A 57 -39.26 -59.28 -17.37
CA ASN A 57 -38.37 -58.45 -16.57
C ASN A 57 -37.65 -57.42 -17.44
N LEU A 58 -37.44 -56.21 -16.91
CA LEU A 58 -36.54 -55.22 -17.50
C LEU A 58 -35.08 -55.66 -17.30
N ASN A 59 -34.41 -56.01 -18.41
CA ASN A 59 -33.08 -56.64 -18.38
C ASN A 59 -32.14 -56.20 -19.51
N VAL A 60 -32.59 -55.36 -20.44
CA VAL A 60 -31.80 -54.81 -21.54
C VAL A 60 -31.79 -53.29 -21.43
N TYR A 61 -30.64 -52.66 -21.63
CA TYR A 61 -30.52 -51.21 -21.76
C TYR A 61 -30.45 -50.83 -23.24
N CYS A 62 -31.37 -49.97 -23.69
CA CYS A 62 -31.33 -49.40 -25.03
C CYS A 62 -30.47 -48.12 -25.00
N ASN A 63 -29.26 -48.18 -25.56
CA ASN A 63 -28.34 -47.05 -25.60
C ASN A 63 -28.84 -45.89 -26.47
N SER A 64 -29.68 -46.17 -27.47
CA SER A 64 -30.21 -45.15 -28.38
C SER A 64 -31.37 -44.34 -27.77
N CYS A 65 -32.14 -44.96 -26.87
CA CYS A 65 -33.26 -44.32 -26.18
C CYS A 65 -32.95 -43.98 -24.71
N GLU A 66 -31.77 -44.37 -24.22
CA GLU A 66 -31.30 -44.16 -22.85
C GLU A 66 -32.26 -44.70 -21.76
N GLN A 67 -32.87 -45.86 -22.01
CA GLN A 67 -33.86 -46.47 -21.12
C GLN A 67 -33.67 -47.98 -20.96
N VAL A 68 -34.17 -48.53 -19.85
CA VAL A 68 -34.20 -49.98 -19.61
C VAL A 68 -35.50 -50.56 -20.17
N ILE A 69 -35.38 -51.63 -20.95
CA ILE A 69 -36.47 -52.32 -21.62
C ILE A 69 -36.42 -53.83 -21.32
N CYS A 70 -37.51 -54.55 -21.60
CA CYS A 70 -37.50 -56.01 -21.58
C CYS A 70 -37.02 -56.59 -22.92
N THR A 71 -36.76 -57.90 -22.94
CA THR A 71 -36.34 -58.61 -24.15
C THR A 71 -37.38 -58.52 -25.27
N THR A 72 -38.68 -58.52 -24.96
CA THR A 72 -39.73 -58.39 -26.00
C THR A 72 -39.71 -57.03 -26.68
N CYS A 73 -39.69 -55.92 -25.91
CA CYS A 73 -39.52 -54.57 -26.45
C CYS A 73 -38.24 -54.43 -27.28
N SER A 74 -37.18 -55.15 -26.92
CA SER A 74 -35.90 -55.10 -27.63
C SER A 74 -36.00 -55.61 -29.08
N VAL A 75 -36.94 -56.53 -29.34
CA VAL A 75 -37.18 -57.12 -30.67
C VAL A 75 -38.30 -56.41 -31.41
N LEU A 76 -39.36 -55.97 -30.73
CA LEU A 76 -40.53 -55.36 -31.38
C LEU A 76 -40.30 -53.90 -31.75
N ASP A 77 -39.78 -53.10 -30.82
CA ASP A 77 -39.74 -51.63 -30.95
C ASP A 77 -38.33 -51.08 -31.11
N HIS A 78 -37.32 -51.86 -30.70
CA HIS A 78 -35.93 -51.43 -30.61
C HIS A 78 -34.94 -52.30 -31.41
N GLU A 79 -35.41 -53.09 -32.39
CA GLU A 79 -34.60 -54.04 -33.16
C GLU A 79 -33.35 -53.39 -33.79
N LYS A 80 -33.48 -52.15 -34.26
CA LYS A 80 -32.41 -51.40 -34.95
C LYS A 80 -31.57 -50.53 -34.03
N HIS A 81 -31.83 -50.55 -32.71
CA HIS A 81 -31.13 -49.71 -31.75
C HIS A 81 -29.89 -50.41 -31.20
N SER A 82 -29.00 -49.62 -30.61
CA SER A 82 -27.85 -50.18 -29.88
C SER A 82 -28.33 -50.68 -28.52
N LEU A 83 -28.22 -51.99 -28.29
CA LEU A 83 -28.68 -52.64 -27.06
C LEU A 83 -27.49 -53.20 -26.28
N THR A 84 -27.58 -53.20 -24.95
CA THR A 84 -26.59 -53.79 -24.06
C THR A 84 -27.31 -54.49 -22.91
N GLY A 85 -26.75 -55.60 -22.41
CA GLY A 85 -27.31 -56.24 -21.21
C GLY A 85 -27.27 -55.27 -20.03
N LEU A 86 -28.35 -55.23 -19.25
CA LEU A 86 -28.44 -54.30 -18.11
C LEU A 86 -27.24 -54.40 -17.14
N PRO A 87 -26.72 -55.60 -16.76
CA PRO A 87 -25.54 -55.69 -15.90
C PRO A 87 -24.28 -55.03 -16.49
N GLU A 88 -24.07 -55.19 -17.79
CA GLU A 88 -22.92 -54.58 -18.49
C GLU A 88 -23.08 -53.06 -18.59
N ALA A 89 -24.28 -52.57 -18.91
CA ALA A 89 -24.58 -51.15 -18.96
C ALA A 89 -24.38 -50.48 -17.59
N VAL A 90 -24.82 -51.13 -16.51
CA VAL A 90 -24.61 -50.68 -15.13
C VAL A 90 -23.12 -50.62 -14.78
N GLU A 91 -22.35 -51.67 -15.10
CA GLU A 91 -20.92 -51.68 -14.79
C GLU A 91 -20.16 -50.61 -15.59
N LYS A 92 -20.50 -50.41 -16.87
CA LYS A 92 -19.94 -49.33 -17.70
C LYS A 92 -20.28 -47.95 -17.15
N CYS A 93 -21.54 -47.74 -16.75
CA CYS A 93 -21.98 -46.49 -16.13
C CYS A 93 -21.21 -46.22 -14.82
N LYS A 94 -21.10 -47.24 -13.95
CA LYS A 94 -20.39 -47.17 -12.68
C LYS A 94 -18.92 -46.80 -12.86
N LYS A 95 -18.23 -47.40 -13.83
CA LYS A 95 -16.84 -47.04 -14.17
C LYS A 95 -16.73 -45.57 -14.59
N LYS A 96 -17.57 -45.13 -15.54
CA LYS A 96 -17.57 -43.74 -16.03
C LYS A 96 -17.84 -42.74 -14.91
N VAL A 97 -18.83 -42.99 -14.05
CA VAL A 97 -19.14 -42.12 -12.91
C VAL A 97 -17.98 -42.10 -11.92
N THR A 98 -17.36 -43.25 -11.64
CA THR A 98 -16.19 -43.32 -10.76
C THR A 98 -15.02 -42.51 -11.29
N GLU A 99 -14.70 -42.62 -12.59
CA GLU A 99 -13.67 -41.81 -13.24
C GLU A 99 -13.99 -40.31 -13.19
N MET A 100 -15.25 -39.93 -13.41
CA MET A 100 -15.69 -38.53 -13.29
C MET A 100 -15.53 -37.99 -11.87
N VAL A 101 -15.85 -38.79 -10.85
CA VAL A 101 -15.67 -38.43 -9.43
C VAL A 101 -14.19 -38.25 -9.12
N GLN A 102 -13.33 -39.20 -9.50
CA GLN A 102 -11.89 -39.11 -9.29
C GLN A 102 -11.27 -37.88 -9.96
N ASN A 103 -11.66 -37.60 -11.21
CA ASN A 103 -11.22 -36.41 -11.94
C ASN A 103 -11.68 -35.11 -11.26
N SER A 104 -12.90 -35.11 -10.72
CA SER A 104 -13.46 -33.94 -10.02
C SER A 104 -12.75 -33.68 -8.69
N GLU A 105 -12.46 -34.72 -7.89
CA GLU A 105 -11.70 -34.58 -6.64
C GLU A 105 -10.25 -34.14 -6.90
N ARG A 106 -9.61 -34.67 -7.95
CA ARG A 106 -8.28 -34.18 -8.37
C ARG A 106 -8.33 -32.69 -8.70
N ARG A 107 -9.27 -32.28 -9.54
CA ARG A 107 -9.40 -30.88 -9.97
C ARG A 107 -9.74 -29.94 -8.81
N LYS A 108 -10.59 -30.36 -7.88
CA LYS A 108 -10.89 -29.63 -6.65
C LYS A 108 -9.62 -29.41 -5.81
N THR A 109 -8.78 -30.43 -5.70
CA THR A 109 -7.50 -30.35 -4.96
C THR A 109 -6.55 -29.37 -5.65
N GLU A 110 -6.37 -29.48 -6.97
CA GLU A 110 -5.53 -28.57 -7.75
C GLU A 110 -5.98 -27.11 -7.60
N LEU A 111 -7.28 -26.85 -7.74
CA LEU A 111 -7.84 -25.51 -7.58
C LEU A 111 -7.66 -24.97 -6.15
N SER A 112 -7.80 -25.82 -5.13
CA SER A 112 -7.58 -25.43 -3.73
C SER A 112 -6.12 -24.99 -3.51
N THR A 113 -5.16 -25.76 -4.03
CA THR A 113 -3.74 -25.41 -3.99
C THR A 113 -3.47 -24.09 -4.73
N THR A 114 -4.02 -23.91 -5.93
CA THR A 114 -3.87 -22.65 -6.68
C THR A 114 -4.42 -21.45 -5.90
N ILE A 115 -5.57 -21.60 -5.23
CA ILE A 115 -6.14 -20.54 -4.39
C ILE A 115 -5.19 -20.19 -3.23
N GLU A 116 -4.62 -21.18 -2.55
CA GLU A 116 -3.66 -20.96 -1.46
C GLU A 116 -2.39 -20.22 -1.94
N GLU A 117 -1.86 -20.62 -3.10
CA GLU A 117 -0.71 -19.96 -3.73
C GLU A 117 -1.04 -18.52 -4.11
N MET A 118 -2.21 -18.26 -4.70
CA MET A 118 -2.66 -16.90 -5.03
C MET A 118 -2.79 -16.01 -3.79
N LEU A 119 -3.33 -16.55 -2.69
CA LEU A 119 -3.43 -15.82 -1.42
C LEU A 119 -2.05 -15.47 -0.86
N LYS A 120 -1.08 -16.40 -0.96
CA LYS A 120 0.31 -16.14 -0.59
C LYS A 120 0.95 -15.06 -1.46
N SER A 121 0.84 -15.17 -2.78
CA SER A 121 1.37 -14.16 -3.71
C SER A 121 0.75 -12.77 -3.48
N ARG A 122 -0.55 -12.70 -3.18
CA ARG A 122 -1.21 -11.43 -2.82
C ARG A 122 -0.61 -10.83 -1.55
N LYS A 123 -0.41 -11.63 -0.50
CA LYS A 123 0.21 -11.18 0.76
C LYS A 123 1.63 -10.68 0.55
N ASP A 124 2.41 -11.37 -0.29
CA ASP A 124 3.76 -10.95 -0.65
C ASP A 124 3.74 -9.62 -1.39
N LEU A 125 2.82 -9.44 -2.35
CA LEU A 125 2.62 -8.19 -3.07
C LEU A 125 2.24 -7.02 -2.13
N ASP A 126 1.29 -7.24 -1.22
CA ASP A 126 0.88 -6.24 -0.22
C ASP A 126 2.06 -5.81 0.67
N THR A 127 2.88 -6.79 1.08
CA THR A 127 4.09 -6.55 1.87
C THR A 127 5.13 -5.75 1.09
N MET A 128 5.38 -6.12 -0.18
CA MET A 128 6.31 -5.41 -1.06
C MET A 128 5.84 -3.97 -1.31
N PHE A 129 4.55 -3.77 -1.52
CA PHE A 129 3.95 -2.45 -1.71
C PHE A 129 4.15 -1.56 -0.48
N ALA A 130 3.76 -2.05 0.71
CA ALA A 130 3.93 -1.31 1.96
C ALA A 130 5.40 -0.98 2.25
N ASN A 131 6.31 -1.92 2.00
CA ASN A 131 7.75 -1.70 2.16
C ASN A 131 8.30 -0.66 1.18
N THR A 132 7.83 -0.68 -0.08
CA THR A 132 8.23 0.30 -1.09
C THR A 132 7.72 1.69 -0.73
N GLN A 133 6.47 1.82 -0.29
CA GLN A 133 5.90 3.09 0.19
C GLN A 133 6.69 3.66 1.38
N LYS A 134 7.06 2.81 2.35
CA LYS A 134 7.93 3.19 3.46
C LYS A 134 9.31 3.65 3.00
N LYS A 135 9.94 2.94 2.05
CA LYS A 135 11.25 3.31 1.48
C LYS A 135 11.20 4.67 0.79
N ILE A 136 10.17 4.90 -0.03
CA ILE A 136 9.96 6.19 -0.72
C ILE A 136 9.83 7.32 0.32
N SER A 137 8.95 7.14 1.31
CA SER A 137 8.72 8.14 2.36
C SER A 137 9.97 8.41 3.18
N LYS A 138 10.73 7.37 3.54
CA LYS A 138 11.99 7.49 4.26
C LYS A 138 13.03 8.26 3.44
N LYS A 139 13.16 7.97 2.14
CA LYS A 139 14.09 8.66 1.26
C LYS A 139 13.72 10.14 1.12
N ALA A 140 12.44 10.46 0.91
CA ALA A 140 11.97 11.83 0.87
C ALA A 140 12.31 12.58 2.17
N GLN A 141 12.04 11.97 3.33
CA GLN A 141 12.33 12.57 4.63
C GLN A 141 13.83 12.78 4.86
N GLN A 142 14.67 11.86 4.40
CA GLN A 142 16.13 11.99 4.48
C GLN A 142 16.64 13.18 3.65
N GLU A 143 16.17 13.33 2.41
CA GLU A 143 16.55 14.46 1.55
C GLU A 143 16.04 15.80 2.11
N ILE A 144 14.80 15.85 2.62
CA ILE A 144 14.28 17.03 3.33
C ILE A 144 15.18 17.40 4.52
N THR A 145 15.65 16.42 5.28
CA THR A 145 16.50 16.65 6.45
C THR A 145 17.87 17.19 6.05
N LYS A 146 18.48 16.65 4.99
CA LYS A 146 19.75 17.16 4.44
C LYS A 146 19.61 18.61 3.98
N LEU A 147 18.59 18.91 3.19
CA LEU A 147 18.32 20.26 2.71
C LEU A 147 18.11 21.24 3.86
N LYS A 148 17.38 20.85 4.91
CA LYS A 148 17.22 21.70 6.12
C LYS A 148 18.56 22.00 6.80
N GLN A 149 19.46 21.03 6.87
CA GLN A 149 20.79 21.24 7.44
C GLN A 149 21.65 22.18 6.60
N GLU A 150 21.61 22.04 5.27
CA GLU A 150 22.33 22.92 4.35
C GLU A 150 21.80 24.36 4.43
N VAL A 151 20.48 24.55 4.41
CA VAL A 151 19.85 25.86 4.61
C VAL A 151 20.26 26.49 5.94
N ALA A 152 20.32 25.72 7.02
CA ALA A 152 20.76 26.22 8.32
C ALA A 152 22.24 26.67 8.30
N LYS A 153 23.12 25.96 7.59
CA LYS A 153 24.52 26.36 7.41
C LYS A 153 24.63 27.66 6.61
N ILE A 154 23.90 27.78 5.51
CA ILE A 154 23.88 28.99 4.66
C ILE A 154 23.41 30.19 5.48
N LYS A 155 22.30 30.06 6.23
CA LYS A 155 21.80 31.14 7.10
C LYS A 155 22.79 31.56 8.17
N LYS A 156 23.57 30.61 8.72
CA LYS A 156 24.60 30.94 9.70
C LYS A 156 25.73 31.77 9.08
N GLU A 157 26.17 31.42 7.87
CA GLU A 157 27.19 32.20 7.17
C GLU A 157 26.67 33.57 6.74
N GLU A 158 25.42 33.65 6.25
CA GLU A 158 24.75 34.92 5.95
C GLU A 158 24.76 35.86 7.16
N GLN A 159 24.36 35.37 8.34
CA GLN A 159 24.36 36.17 9.57
C GLN A 159 25.77 36.61 9.98
N LYS A 160 26.79 35.80 9.74
CA LYS A 160 28.18 36.14 10.02
C LYS A 160 28.67 37.26 9.09
N LEU A 161 28.44 37.12 7.79
CA LEU A 161 28.83 38.13 6.79
C LEU A 161 28.10 39.46 7.01
N LEU A 162 26.82 39.42 7.39
CA LEU A 162 26.06 40.64 7.75
C LEU A 162 26.67 41.34 8.96
N LYS A 163 27.08 40.59 10.00
CA LYS A 163 27.76 41.16 11.16
C LYS A 163 29.10 41.79 10.78
N GLU A 164 29.91 41.08 10.00
CA GLU A 164 31.21 41.60 9.52
C GLU A 164 31.02 42.87 8.69
N THR A 165 30.03 42.90 7.79
CA THR A 165 29.70 44.07 6.98
C THR A 165 29.30 45.26 7.85
N ASN A 166 28.46 45.05 8.86
CA ASN A 166 28.07 46.11 9.79
C ASN A 166 29.26 46.64 10.59
N THR A 167 30.13 45.76 11.10
CA THR A 167 31.34 46.17 11.82
C THR A 167 32.24 47.03 10.93
N ILE A 168 32.49 46.59 9.68
CA ILE A 168 33.30 47.36 8.72
C ILE A 168 32.66 48.73 8.46
N TYR A 169 31.35 48.79 8.28
CA TYR A 169 30.63 50.04 8.07
C TYR A 169 30.78 50.99 9.28
N GLU A 170 30.57 50.50 10.49
CA GLU A 170 30.71 51.28 11.73
C GLU A 170 32.15 51.81 11.92
N ASP A 171 33.16 50.98 11.67
CA ASP A 171 34.57 51.38 11.77
C ASP A 171 34.93 52.45 10.74
N LYS A 172 34.44 52.31 9.50
CA LYS A 172 34.63 53.32 8.45
C LYS A 172 33.91 54.63 8.79
N LEU A 173 32.71 54.56 9.35
CA LEU A 173 31.95 55.74 9.77
C LEU A 173 32.71 56.52 10.85
N LYS A 174 33.20 55.83 11.90
CA LYS A 174 34.01 56.45 12.96
C LYS A 174 35.29 57.08 12.42
N ALA A 175 35.99 56.40 11.52
CA ALA A 175 37.21 56.94 10.90
C ALA A 175 36.90 58.20 10.07
N PHE A 176 35.81 58.20 9.32
CA PHE A 176 35.36 59.35 8.54
C PHE A 176 34.99 60.55 9.44
N GLU A 177 34.24 60.30 10.52
CA GLU A 177 33.89 61.33 11.51
C GLU A 177 35.13 61.94 12.18
N ALA A 178 36.14 61.12 12.51
CA ALA A 178 37.40 61.61 13.08
C ALA A 178 38.18 62.52 12.11
N VAL A 179 38.24 62.13 10.82
CA VAL A 179 38.83 62.97 9.77
C VAL A 179 38.04 64.25 9.58
N GLN A 180 36.71 64.18 9.52
CA GLN A 180 35.84 65.35 9.40
C GLN A 180 36.03 66.33 10.57
N ALA A 181 36.12 65.84 11.80
CA ALA A 181 36.36 66.66 12.99
C ALA A 181 37.74 67.35 12.94
N THR A 182 38.76 66.66 12.43
CA THR A 182 40.11 67.21 12.25
C THR A 182 40.10 68.31 11.19
N ASN A 183 39.54 68.05 10.02
CA ASN A 183 39.41 69.04 8.95
C ASN A 183 38.64 70.28 9.41
N ARG A 184 37.56 70.11 10.19
CA ARG A 184 36.80 71.25 10.73
C ARG A 184 37.66 72.13 11.64
N LYS A 185 38.52 71.54 12.47
CA LYS A 185 39.48 72.30 13.30
C LYS A 185 40.47 73.06 12.43
N GLU A 186 41.05 72.42 11.41
CA GLU A 186 42.00 73.06 10.50
C GLU A 186 41.37 74.24 9.73
N VAL A 187 40.12 74.10 9.28
CA VAL A 187 39.36 75.18 8.65
C VAL A 187 39.23 76.36 9.62
N THR A 188 38.73 76.13 10.84
CA THR A 188 38.58 77.22 11.82
C THR A 188 39.89 77.90 12.19
N GLN A 189 41.00 77.15 12.27
CA GLN A 189 42.32 77.72 12.53
C GLN A 189 42.82 78.56 11.34
N THR A 190 42.57 78.10 10.12
CA THR A 190 42.96 78.81 8.89
C THR A 190 42.16 80.12 8.76
N GLU A 191 40.86 80.08 9.05
CA GLU A 191 39.99 81.27 9.10
C GLU A 191 40.51 82.29 10.12
N HIS A 192 40.87 81.86 11.33
CA HIS A 192 41.42 82.75 12.35
C HIS A 192 42.74 83.41 11.91
N LYS A 193 43.68 82.62 11.37
CA LYS A 193 44.97 83.16 10.86
C LYS A 193 44.75 84.13 9.70
N LEU A 194 43.80 83.84 8.81
CA LEU A 194 43.46 84.73 7.71
C LEU A 194 42.90 86.07 8.23
N GLU A 195 42.05 86.03 9.25
CA GLU A 195 41.51 87.22 9.91
C GLU A 195 42.63 88.07 10.56
N GLU A 196 43.56 87.43 11.28
CA GLU A 196 44.74 88.11 11.85
C GLU A 196 45.58 88.79 10.76
N VAL A 197 45.88 88.09 9.66
CA VAL A 197 46.64 88.65 8.54
C VAL A 197 45.90 89.85 7.92
N ASN A 198 44.59 89.74 7.72
CA ASN A 198 43.77 90.84 7.19
C ASN A 198 43.78 92.06 8.12
N GLN A 199 43.67 91.86 9.44
CA GLN A 199 43.75 92.94 10.42
C GLN A 199 45.12 93.64 10.40
N LEU A 200 46.21 92.87 10.37
CA LEU A 200 47.57 93.42 10.26
C LEU A 200 47.78 94.22 8.95
N MET A 201 47.27 93.71 7.83
CA MET A 201 47.31 94.39 6.53
C MET A 201 46.53 95.72 6.54
N ASN A 202 45.38 95.76 7.19
CA ASN A 202 44.59 96.99 7.37
C ASN A 202 45.32 98.01 8.25
N GLN A 203 45.93 97.58 9.35
CA GLN A 203 46.73 98.46 10.21
C GLN A 203 47.96 99.02 9.48
N ALA A 204 48.64 98.21 8.67
CA ALA A 204 49.79 98.63 7.87
C ALA A 204 49.43 99.63 6.75
N SER A 205 48.20 99.55 6.24
CA SER A 205 47.68 100.55 5.29
C SER A 205 47.33 101.87 5.98
N CYS A 206 46.86 101.84 7.24
CA CYS A 206 46.58 103.05 8.02
C CYS A 206 47.87 103.82 8.41
N LYS A 207 48.92 103.12 8.85
CA LYS A 207 50.21 103.75 9.23
C LYS A 207 50.99 104.35 8.06
N ARG A 208 50.71 103.93 6.81
CA ARG A 208 51.31 104.53 5.61
C ARG A 208 50.75 105.93 5.30
N MET A 209 49.55 106.28 5.77
CA MET A 209 49.01 107.64 5.61
C MET A 209 49.60 108.63 6.63
N ASP A 210 49.97 108.18 7.84
CA ASP A 210 50.56 109.08 8.84
C ASP A 210 52.04 109.43 8.57
N ASN A 211 52.78 108.56 7.89
CA ASN A 211 54.21 108.78 7.62
C ASN A 211 54.49 109.67 6.38
N ILE A 212 53.51 109.91 5.51
CA ILE A 212 53.67 110.83 4.37
C ILE A 212 53.55 112.30 4.83
N ALA A 213 52.85 112.57 5.94
CA ALA A 213 52.68 113.94 6.43
C ALA A 213 53.94 114.52 7.12
N ILE A 214 54.84 113.68 7.67
CA ILE A 214 55.97 114.17 8.47
C ILE A 214 57.21 114.50 7.60
N HIS A 215 57.35 113.91 6.41
CA HIS A 215 58.56 114.10 5.58
C HIS A 215 58.50 115.24 4.55
N GLN A 216 57.40 116.00 4.46
CA GLN A 216 57.27 117.14 3.53
C GLN A 216 57.47 118.53 4.15
N TYR A 217 57.66 118.67 5.47
CA TYR A 217 57.93 119.97 6.11
C TYR A 217 59.19 119.93 6.98
N GLY A 218 60.34 120.18 6.38
CA GLY A 218 61.59 120.25 7.14
C GLY A 218 62.85 120.50 6.32
N ARG A 219 62.82 121.47 5.39
CA ARG A 219 64.06 122.06 4.88
C ARG A 219 63.89 123.56 4.59
N ASN A 220 64.64 124.34 5.37
CA ASN A 220 65.20 125.67 5.13
C ASN A 220 64.28 126.89 5.07
N ILE A 221 64.39 127.73 6.11
CA ILE A 221 64.61 129.19 5.96
C ILE A 221 65.72 129.59 6.95
N GLU A 222 66.91 129.93 6.44
CA GLU A 222 67.98 130.70 7.09
C GLU A 222 67.60 132.21 7.16
N PRO A 223 68.51 133.16 7.48
CA PRO A 223 69.30 133.41 8.70
C PRO A 223 69.02 134.86 9.23
N SER A 224 69.68 135.29 10.32
CA SER A 224 70.38 136.61 10.44
C SER A 224 70.81 136.94 11.88
N LEU A 225 72.11 137.26 12.01
CA LEU A 225 72.84 138.04 13.03
C LEU A 225 73.05 137.45 14.44
#